data_AF-A0A966Y292-F1
#
_entry.id   AF-A0A966Y292-F1
#
_cell.length_a   1.000
_cell.length_b   1.000
_cell.length_c   1.000
_cell.angle_alpha   90.00
_cell.angle_beta   90.00
_cell.angle_gamma   90.00
#
_symmetry.space_group_name_H-M   'P 1'
#
loop_
_entity.id
_entity.type
_entity.pdbx_description
1 polymer ?
#
loop_
_entity_poly.entity_id
_entity_poly.type
_entity_poly.pdbx_seq_one_letter_code
_entity_poly.pdbx_strand_id
1 'polypeptide(L)' 'MTDAISGALRRSLSLARPDDIYNAIVDAHRDLDDEQCRAFDARLILLLANHVGDEAVIREALVAARDPSRGGAE' A
#
# COMPACT_ATOMS: atom_id res chain seq x y z
N MET A 1 24.36 -12.49 -10.74
CA MET A 1 23.28 -13.50 -10.72
C MET A 1 22.39 -13.17 -9.54
N THR A 2 21.59 -12.11 -9.67
CA THR A 2 20.69 -11.68 -8.60
C THR A 2 19.34 -12.30 -8.92
N ASP A 3 19.07 -13.43 -8.28
CA ASP A 3 17.76 -14.05 -8.30
C ASP A 3 16.74 -12.99 -7.89
N ALA A 4 15.85 -12.66 -8.81
CA ALA A 4 14.83 -11.67 -8.58
C ALA A 4 14.00 -12.15 -7.40
N ILE A 5 13.91 -11.32 -6.36
CA ILE A 5 12.97 -11.44 -5.26
C ILE A 5 11.58 -11.44 -5.91
N SER A 6 11.09 -12.59 -6.33
CA SER A 6 9.80 -12.73 -6.99
C SER A 6 8.73 -12.77 -5.91
N GLY A 7 8.45 -11.59 -5.34
CA GLY A 7 7.15 -11.34 -4.74
C GLY A 7 6.11 -11.41 -5.85
N ALA A 8 4.93 -11.97 -5.60
CA ALA A 8 3.81 -11.87 -6.52
C ALA A 8 2.96 -10.65 -6.12
N LEU A 9 3.55 -9.45 -6.13
CA LEU A 9 2.80 -8.24 -5.78
C LEU A 9 1.56 -8.15 -6.65
N ARG A 10 0.41 -8.15 -5.98
CA ARG A 10 -0.86 -8.15 -6.67
C ARG A 10 -1.26 -6.73 -7.01
N ARG A 11 -1.13 -6.40 -8.30
CA ARG A 11 -1.46 -5.09 -8.87
C ARG A 11 -2.92 -4.93 -9.29
N SER A 12 -3.68 -6.03 -9.31
CA SER A 12 -5.10 -6.02 -9.64
C SER A 12 -5.96 -5.68 -8.42
N LEU A 13 -7.02 -4.91 -8.65
CA LEU A 13 -8.03 -4.64 -7.64
C LEU A 13 -8.63 -5.96 -7.14
N SER A 14 -8.70 -6.16 -5.83
CA SER A 14 -9.45 -7.28 -5.27
C SER A 14 -10.27 -6.96 -4.02
N LEU A 15 -10.40 -5.68 -3.70
CA LEU A 15 -11.40 -5.27 -2.74
C LEU A 15 -12.77 -5.48 -3.39
N ALA A 16 -13.66 -6.18 -2.70
CA ALA A 16 -15.04 -6.37 -3.15
C ALA A 16 -15.79 -5.02 -3.27
N ARG A 17 -15.38 -4.03 -2.48
CA ARG A 17 -15.89 -2.66 -2.50
C ARG A 17 -14.73 -1.67 -2.35
N PRO A 18 -14.05 -1.33 -3.46
CA PRO A 18 -12.88 -0.45 -3.41
C PRO A 18 -13.22 0.95 -2.90
N ASP A 19 -14.35 1.51 -3.34
CA ASP A 19 -14.77 2.87 -3.02
C ASP A 19 -15.10 3.02 -1.53
N ASP A 20 -15.79 2.04 -0.95
CA ASP A 20 -16.13 2.05 0.49
C ASP A 20 -14.87 2.06 1.36
N ILE A 21 -13.84 1.28 0.99
CA ILE A 21 -12.57 1.24 1.72
C ILE A 21 -11.79 2.53 1.52
N TYR A 22 -11.76 3.08 0.31
CA TYR A 22 -11.11 4.36 0.05
C TYR A 22 -11.75 5.49 0.87
N ASN A 23 -13.08 5.56 0.88
CA ASN A 23 -13.83 6.51 1.70
C ASN A 23 -13.53 6.34 3.19
N ALA A 24 -13.47 5.11 3.70
CA ALA A 24 -13.12 4.85 5.09
C ALA A 24 -11.72 5.36 5.46
N ILE A 25 -10.74 5.24 4.55
CA ILE A 25 -9.39 5.79 4.75
C ILE A 25 -9.43 7.32 4.76
N VAL A 26 -10.15 7.95 3.84
CA VAL A 26 -10.29 9.41 3.79
C VAL A 26 -10.99 9.96 5.03
N ASP A 27 -12.08 9.33 5.45
CA ASP A 27 -12.81 9.74 6.66
C ASP A 27 -11.95 9.58 7.93
N ALA A 28 -11.04 8.61 7.97
CA ALA A 28 -10.11 8.45 9.09
C ALA A 28 -9.10 9.61 9.23
N HIS A 29 -8.89 10.40 8.18
CA HIS A 29 -8.02 11.59 8.20
C HIS A 29 -8.75 12.88 8.56
N ARG A 30 -10.09 12.87 8.57
CA ARG A 30 -10.92 14.09 8.50
C ARG A 30 -10.76 15.04 9.69
N ASP A 31 -10.32 14.53 10.83
CA ASP A 31 -10.09 15.30 12.06
C ASP A 31 -8.60 15.34 12.46
N LEU A 32 -7.69 14.98 11.55
CA LEU A 32 -6.25 14.93 11.81
C LEU A 32 -5.53 16.12 11.16
N ASP A 33 -4.55 16.68 11.87
CA ASP A 33 -3.59 17.61 11.28
C ASP A 33 -2.56 16.87 10.39
N ASP A 34 -1.73 17.61 9.66
CA ASP A 34 -0.74 17.03 8.74
C ASP A 34 0.25 16.06 9.42
N GLU A 35 0.63 16.33 10.68
CA GLU A 35 1.56 15.47 11.42
C GLU A 35 0.87 14.19 11.88
N GLN A 36 -0.37 14.31 12.36
CA GLN A 36 -1.22 13.20 12.73
C GLN A 36 -1.59 12.33 11.54
N CYS A 37 -1.85 12.91 10.36
CA CYS A 37 -2.05 12.20 9.10
C CYS A 37 -0.83 11.32 8.77
N ARG A 38 0.37 11.90 8.78
CA ARG A 38 1.62 11.14 8.53
C ARG A 38 1.82 10.02 9.55
N ALA A 39 1.53 10.28 10.82
CA ALA A 39 1.64 9.27 11.87
C ALA A 39 0.59 8.16 11.71
N PHE A 40 -0.62 8.50 11.28
CA PHE A 40 -1.68 7.55 10.93
C PHE A 40 -1.26 6.66 9.77
N ASP A 41 -0.79 7.25 8.67
CA ASP A 41 -0.33 6.52 7.49
C ASP A 41 0.82 5.56 7.81
N ALA A 42 1.81 6.00 8.59
CA ALA A 42 2.92 5.14 9.01
C ALA A 42 2.44 3.93 9.82
N ARG A 43 1.49 4.12 10.74
CA ARG A 43 0.88 3.02 11.51
C ARG A 43 0.07 2.09 10.61
N LEU A 44 -0.72 2.63 9.70
CA LEU A 44 -1.53 1.85 8.76
C LEU A 44 -0.64 0.99 7.85
N ILE A 45 0.40 1.58 7.27
CA ILE A 45 1.37 0.87 6.43
C ILE A 45 2.03 -0.27 7.21
N LEU A 46 2.44 -0.03 8.47
CA LEU A 46 3.05 -1.08 9.30
C LEU A 46 2.08 -2.22 9.59
N LEU A 47 0.83 -1.92 9.93
CA LEU A 47 -0.20 -2.93 10.16
C LEU A 47 -0.46 -3.79 8.91
N LEU A 48 -0.55 -3.15 7.74
CA LEU A 48 -0.74 -3.84 6.47
C LEU A 48 0.48 -4.67 6.06
N ALA A 49 1.70 -4.15 6.27
CA ALA A 49 2.93 -4.89 6.03
C ALA A 49 3.01 -6.16 6.91
N ASN A 50 2.67 -6.02 8.20
CA ASN A 50 2.61 -7.17 9.11
C ASN A 50 1.53 -8.17 8.71
N HIS A 51 0.38 -7.71 8.22
CA HIS A 51 -0.69 -8.58 7.73
C HIS A 51 -0.28 -9.35 6.47
N VAL A 52 0.45 -8.72 5.55
CA VAL A 52 1.00 -9.38 4.35
C VAL A 52 2.04 -10.43 4.72
N GLY A 53 2.95 -10.11 5.65
CA GLY A 53 3.92 -11.06 6.22
C GLY A 53 5.00 -11.58 5.26
N ASP A 54 4.93 -11.26 3.97
CA ASP A 54 5.89 -11.65 2.94
C ASP A 54 6.85 -10.50 2.62
N GLU A 55 8.10 -10.62 3.06
CA GLU A 55 9.13 -9.60 2.82
C GLU A 55 9.44 -9.39 1.33
N ALA A 56 9.31 -10.43 0.49
CA ALA A 56 9.58 -10.32 -0.93
C ALA A 56 8.51 -9.43 -1.61
N VAL A 57 7.24 -9.65 -1.27
CA VAL A 57 6.11 -8.82 -1.73
C VAL A 57 6.25 -7.38 -1.23
N ILE A 58 6.63 -7.19 0.04
CA ILE A 58 6.83 -5.84 0.60
C ILE A 58 7.96 -5.10 -0.12
N ARG A 59 9.10 -5.76 -0.38
CA ARG A 59 10.21 -5.16 -1.12
C ARG A 59 9.82 -4.79 -2.56
N GLU A 60 9.07 -5.64 -3.24
CA GLU A 60 8.54 -5.33 -4.57
C GLU A 60 7.58 -4.13 -4.53
N ALA A 61 6.67 -4.07 -3.54
CA ALA A 61 5.76 -2.95 -3.34
C ALA A 61 6.48 -1.62 -3.13
N LEU A 62 7.55 -1.61 -2.33
CA LEU A 62 8.37 -0.41 -2.10
C LEU A 62 9.04 0.07 -3.37
N VAL A 63 9.55 -0.84 -4.21
CA VAL A 63 10.12 -0.49 -5.51
C VAL A 63 9.05 0.08 -6.44
N ALA A 64 7.87 -0.55 -6.49
CA ALA A 64 6.75 -0.11 -7.33
C ALA A 64 6.21 1.27 -6.91
N ALA A 65 6.10 1.55 -5.61
CA ALA A 65 5.60 2.83 -5.09
C ALA A 65 6.51 4.02 -5.42
N ARG A 66 7.80 3.80 -5.73
CA ARG A 66 8.74 4.85 -6.14
C ARG A 66 8.58 5.26 -7.61
N ASP A 67 7.87 4.46 -8.42
CA ASP A 67 7.63 4.72 -9.84
C ASP A 67 6.11 4.71 -10.12
N PRO A 68 5.40 5.83 -9.85
CA PRO A 68 3.95 5.92 -10.00
C PRO A 68 3.49 5.67 -11.46
N SER A 69 4.41 5.78 -12.42
CA SER A 69 4.18 5.58 -13.86
C SER A 69 4.03 4.11 -14.28
N ARG A 70 4.26 3.14 -13.37
CA ARG A 70 4.18 1.69 -13.66
C ARG A 70 2.98 0.98 -13.03
N GLY A 71 2.09 1.72 -12.38
CA GLY A 71 0.98 1.17 -11.57
C GLY A 71 -0.40 1.17 -12.23
N GLY A 72 -0.59 1.77 -13.41
CA GLY A 72 -1.89 1.78 -14.08
C GLY A 72 -1.82 2.36 -15.49
N ALA A 73 -2.52 1.69 -16.42
CA ALA A 73 -2.61 1.89 -17.87
C ALA A 73 -1.49 1.24 -18.70
N GLU A 74 -1.65 -0.04 -19.04
CA GLU A 74 -2.34 -0.44 -20.29
C GLU A 74 -3.25 -1.66 -20.02
#